data_AF-A0A2G2M1E0-F1
#
_entry.id   AF-A0A2G2M1E0-F1
#
_cell.length_a   1.000
_cell.length_b   1.000
_cell.length_c   1.000
_cell.angle_alpha   90.00
_cell.angle_beta   90.00
_cell.angle_gamma   90.00
#
_symmetry.space_group_name_H-M   'P 1'
#
loop_
_entity.id
_entity.type
_entity.pdbx_description
1 polymer ?
#
loop_
_entity_poly.entity_id
_entity_poly.type
_entity_poly.pdbx_seq_one_letter_code
_entity_poly.pdbx_strand_id
1 'polypeptide(L)'
;MLQTDYPFIQYEYLHALEASGCVCAESGWQPNHLIVRLQDLVVAVMPLYIKTHSYGEYVFDFQWANAFHQVGLNYYPKLVSAIPFTPCAGERLCIKADYCDDLLPVILQQVVNLAKSLNILSWHLLFPKSDLSSLKQNSGIMQRSGMQYHWLNKNYQS
;
A
#
# COMPACT_ATOMS: atom_id res chain seq x y z
N MET A 1 -7.47 -14.56 9.08
CA MET A 1 -7.55 -13.54 8.01
C MET A 1 -8.10 -14.17 6.74
N LEU A 2 -8.42 -13.37 5.73
CA LEU A 2 -8.78 -13.85 4.39
C LEU A 2 -7.66 -14.77 3.87
N GLN A 3 -7.98 -16.02 3.54
CA GLN A 3 -6.96 -17.01 3.17
C GLN A 3 -6.24 -16.57 1.89
N THR A 4 -4.95 -16.28 2.03
CA THR A 4 -4.00 -16.06 0.94
C THR A 4 -2.68 -16.73 1.32
N ASP A 5 -1.99 -17.33 0.35
CA ASP A 5 -0.69 -17.95 0.58
C ASP A 5 0.46 -16.92 0.60
N TYR A 6 0.16 -15.64 0.38
CA TYR A 6 1.16 -14.58 0.45
C TYR A 6 1.50 -14.27 1.91
N PRO A 7 2.74 -14.53 2.36
CA PRO A 7 3.09 -14.50 3.78
C PRO A 7 3.12 -13.07 4.34
N PHE A 8 3.41 -12.08 3.50
CA PHE A 8 3.69 -10.72 3.94
C PHE A 8 2.44 -9.90 4.28
N ILE A 9 1.26 -10.33 3.83
CA ILE A 9 -0.01 -9.67 4.20
C ILE A 9 -0.67 -10.34 5.41
N GLN A 10 -0.11 -11.43 5.92
CA GLN A 10 -0.65 -12.11 7.10
C GLN A 10 -0.57 -11.22 8.33
N TYR A 11 -1.48 -11.45 9.26
CA TYR A 11 -1.58 -10.71 10.50
C TYR A 11 -0.28 -10.76 11.27
N GLU A 12 0.26 -11.96 11.42
CA GLU A 12 1.43 -12.25 12.22
C GLU A 12 2.65 -11.49 11.70
N TYR A 13 2.79 -11.37 10.38
CA TYR A 13 3.87 -10.62 9.76
C TYR A 13 3.73 -9.11 10.00
N LEU A 14 2.56 -8.53 9.68
CA LEU A 14 2.30 -7.10 9.86
C LEU A 14 2.40 -6.70 11.34
N HIS A 15 1.79 -7.51 12.22
CA HIS A 15 1.84 -7.31 13.65
C HIS A 15 3.26 -7.40 14.20
N ALA A 16 4.09 -8.34 13.73
CA ALA A 16 5.48 -8.41 14.17
C ALA A 16 6.27 -7.14 13.84
N LEU A 17 6.05 -6.55 12.66
CA LEU A 17 6.68 -5.29 12.29
C LEU A 17 6.24 -4.14 13.20
N GLU A 18 4.95 -4.02 13.46
CA GLU A 18 4.38 -2.98 14.32
C GLU A 18 4.77 -3.15 15.79
N ALA A 19 4.65 -4.36 16.33
CA ALA A 19 4.99 -4.69 17.70
C ALA A 19 6.50 -4.54 18.00
N SER A 20 7.36 -4.72 17.00
CA SER A 20 8.78 -4.46 17.13
C SER A 20 9.15 -2.97 17.19
N GLY A 21 8.23 -2.08 16.82
CA GLY A 21 8.46 -0.64 16.72
C GLY A 21 9.22 -0.20 15.46
N CYS A 22 9.54 -1.09 14.52
CA CYS A 22 10.13 -0.67 13.24
C CYS A 22 9.08 -0.01 12.32
N VAL A 23 7.81 -0.34 12.52
CA VAL A 23 6.65 0.29 11.86
C VAL A 23 5.85 1.04 12.92
N CYS A 24 6.14 2.32 13.10
CA CYS A 24 5.43 3.20 14.01
C CYS A 24 5.46 4.65 13.51
N ALA A 25 4.75 5.54 14.20
CA ALA A 25 4.72 6.96 13.81
C ALA A 25 6.12 7.61 13.86
N GLU A 26 6.94 7.24 14.84
CA GLU A 26 8.30 7.75 15.03
C GLU A 26 9.25 7.31 13.91
N SER A 27 9.06 6.12 13.34
CA SER A 27 9.79 5.64 12.16
C SER A 27 9.20 6.11 10.83
N GLY A 28 8.20 7.00 10.90
CA GLY A 28 7.50 7.55 9.74
C GLY A 28 6.54 6.58 9.06
N TRP A 29 6.20 5.46 9.70
CA TRP A 29 5.29 4.41 9.23
C TRP A 29 4.10 4.27 10.19
N GLN A 30 3.24 5.28 10.29
CA GLN A 30 2.09 5.21 11.19
C GLN A 30 1.03 4.23 10.63
N PRO A 31 0.69 3.14 11.35
CA PRO A 31 -0.36 2.22 10.93
C PRO A 31 -1.72 2.90 10.86
N ASN A 32 -2.47 2.63 9.80
CA ASN A 32 -3.82 3.15 9.58
C ASN A 32 -4.65 2.15 8.74
N HIS A 33 -4.57 0.86 9.06
CA HIS A 33 -5.16 -0.23 8.27
C HIS A 33 -6.66 -0.05 8.03
N LEU A 34 -7.12 -0.43 6.83
CA LEU A 34 -8.53 -0.44 6.47
C LEU A 34 -9.11 -1.85 6.62
N ILE A 35 -10.26 -1.94 7.29
CA ILE A 35 -11.02 -3.18 7.48
C ILE A 35 -12.46 -2.93 7.04
N VAL A 36 -12.99 -3.77 6.16
CA VAL A 36 -14.41 -3.76 5.78
C VAL A 36 -15.13 -4.89 6.47
N ARG A 37 -16.25 -4.56 7.12
CA ARG A 37 -17.11 -5.51 7.81
C ARG A 37 -18.52 -5.47 7.26
N LEU A 38 -19.13 -6.65 7.11
CA LEU A 38 -20.57 -6.82 6.96
C LEU A 38 -21.08 -7.45 8.24
N GLN A 39 -21.77 -6.66 9.07
CA GLN A 39 -22.06 -7.04 10.46
C GLN A 39 -20.77 -7.43 11.20
N ASP A 40 -20.69 -8.64 11.74
CA ASP A 40 -19.51 -9.14 12.45
C ASP A 40 -18.45 -9.77 11.53
N LEU A 41 -18.76 -9.94 10.24
CA LEU A 41 -17.89 -10.61 9.28
C LEU A 41 -16.90 -9.63 8.65
N VAL A 42 -15.60 -9.84 8.86
CA VAL A 42 -14.55 -9.15 8.08
C VAL A 42 -14.55 -9.71 6.66
N VAL A 43 -14.80 -8.83 5.69
CA VAL A 43 -14.90 -9.19 4.26
C VAL A 43 -13.76 -8.60 3.42
N ALA A 44 -13.09 -7.55 3.90
CA ALA A 44 -11.87 -7.05 3.28
C ALA A 44 -10.88 -6.47 4.31
N VAL A 45 -9.59 -6.54 4.00
CA VAL A 45 -8.49 -5.95 4.77
C VAL A 45 -7.46 -5.36 3.82
N MET A 46 -6.93 -4.19 4.17
CA MET A 46 -5.92 -3.48 3.39
C MET A 46 -4.89 -2.85 4.32
N PRO A 47 -3.61 -3.29 4.28
CA PRO A 47 -2.51 -2.58 4.90
C PRO A 47 -2.44 -1.16 4.34
N LEU A 48 -2.49 -0.21 5.25
CA LEU A 48 -2.54 1.21 4.94
C LEU A 48 -1.78 1.95 6.05
N TYR A 49 -0.98 2.92 5.65
CA TYR A 49 -0.07 3.66 6.54
C TYR A 49 -0.06 5.14 6.17
N ILE A 50 0.08 6.00 7.17
CA ILE A 50 0.42 7.41 6.98
C ILE A 50 1.95 7.53 7.02
N LYS A 51 2.51 8.07 5.94
CA LYS A 51 3.96 8.11 5.68
C LYS A 51 4.48 9.53 5.65
N THR A 52 5.49 9.81 6.47
CA THR A 52 6.10 11.15 6.61
C THR A 52 7.39 11.33 5.81
N HIS A 53 7.91 10.25 5.20
CA HIS A 53 9.07 10.25 4.29
C HIS A 53 9.07 9.01 3.39
N SER A 54 9.93 8.95 2.36
CA SER A 54 10.03 7.78 1.45
C SER A 54 10.80 6.56 1.99
N TYR A 55 11.57 6.67 3.08
CA TYR A 55 12.41 5.55 3.53
C TYR A 55 11.62 4.28 3.86
N GLY A 56 12.18 3.12 3.49
CA GLY A 56 11.57 1.80 3.67
C GLY A 56 10.55 1.39 2.60
N GLU A 57 10.21 2.26 1.65
CA GLU A 57 9.24 1.95 0.58
C GLU A 57 9.89 1.25 -0.62
N TYR A 58 11.20 1.36 -0.79
CA TYR A 58 11.94 0.93 -2.00
C TYR A 58 11.46 1.58 -3.31
N VAL A 59 10.57 2.58 -3.21
CA VAL A 59 10.19 3.54 -4.26
C VAL A 59 10.41 4.92 -3.67
N PHE A 60 11.38 5.66 -4.21
CA PHE A 60 11.71 6.99 -3.70
C PHE A 60 10.97 8.07 -4.48
N ASP A 61 10.20 8.88 -3.77
CA ASP A 61 9.35 9.92 -4.34
C ASP A 61 9.94 11.32 -4.18
N PHE A 62 11.28 11.42 -4.09
CA PHE A 62 11.97 12.70 -3.94
C PHE A 62 11.64 13.70 -5.05
N GLN A 63 11.43 13.21 -6.28
CA GLN A 63 11.04 14.08 -7.40
C GLN A 63 9.62 14.66 -7.21
N TRP A 64 8.68 13.87 -6.69
CA TRP A 64 7.33 14.34 -6.35
C TRP A 64 7.36 15.33 -5.19
N ALA A 65 8.12 15.01 -4.13
CA ALA A 65 8.29 15.90 -3.00
C ALA A 65 8.87 17.25 -3.42
N ASN A 66 9.87 17.26 -4.31
CA ASN A 66 10.45 18.48 -4.86
C ASN A 66 9.45 19.27 -5.71
N ALA A 67 8.67 18.60 -6.57
CA ALA A 67 7.66 19.25 -7.40
C ALA A 67 6.56 19.93 -6.55
N PHE A 68 6.08 19.27 -5.49
CA PHE A 68 5.12 19.87 -4.54
C PHE A 68 5.72 21.09 -3.84
N HIS A 69 6.96 20.98 -3.37
CA HIS A 69 7.66 22.08 -2.73
C HIS A 69 7.81 23.30 -3.65
N GLN A 70 8.09 23.09 -4.94
CA GLN A 70 8.20 24.18 -5.94
C GLN A 70 6.91 24.99 -6.11
N VAL A 71 5.75 24.40 -5.81
CA VAL A 71 4.44 25.08 -5.86
C VAL A 71 3.89 25.42 -4.47
N GLY A 72 4.73 25.35 -3.42
CA GLY A 72 4.35 25.69 -2.06
C GLY A 72 3.42 24.68 -1.37
N LEU A 73 3.36 23.44 -1.87
CA LEU A 73 2.57 22.35 -1.29
C LEU A 73 3.45 21.39 -0.50
N ASN A 74 2.85 20.78 0.53
CA ASN A 74 3.48 19.70 1.28
C ASN A 74 3.14 18.34 0.64
N TYR A 75 4.16 17.59 0.25
CA TYR A 75 3.97 16.23 -0.27
C TYR A 75 3.69 15.20 0.83
N TYR A 76 4.32 15.39 2.00
CA TYR A 76 4.11 14.58 3.19
C TYR A 76 3.18 15.30 4.19
N PRO A 77 2.42 14.56 5.01
CA PRO A 77 2.29 13.11 4.96
C PRO A 77 1.52 12.63 3.71
N LYS A 78 1.83 11.42 3.27
CA LYS A 78 1.09 10.71 2.22
C LYS A 78 0.50 9.42 2.75
N LEU A 79 -0.53 8.93 2.09
CA LEU A 79 -1.13 7.64 2.42
C LEU A 79 -0.47 6.55 1.56
N VAL A 80 -0.14 5.40 2.15
CA VAL A 80 0.54 4.32 1.42
C VAL A 80 -0.10 2.97 1.76
N SER A 81 -0.42 2.22 0.72
CA SER A 81 -0.76 0.79 0.80
C SER A 81 0.41 -0.03 0.31
N ALA A 82 1.14 -0.62 1.24
CA ALA A 82 2.34 -1.40 1.00
C ALA A 82 2.52 -2.44 2.11
N ILE A 83 3.46 -3.37 1.89
CA ILE A 83 4.05 -4.10 3.00
C ILE A 83 5.34 -3.36 3.38
N PRO A 84 5.51 -2.93 4.64
CA PRO A 84 6.71 -2.23 5.06
C PRO A 84 7.97 -3.06 4.80
N PHE A 85 9.03 -2.39 4.36
CA PHE A 85 10.35 -2.98 4.11
C PHE A 85 10.40 -4.17 3.13
N THR A 86 9.34 -4.39 2.34
CA THR A 86 9.18 -5.58 1.49
C THR A 86 8.85 -5.18 0.05
N PRO A 87 9.85 -5.08 -0.85
CA PRO A 87 9.66 -4.67 -2.25
C PRO A 87 9.15 -5.80 -3.16
N CYS A 88 8.33 -6.70 -2.63
CA CYS A 88 7.81 -7.85 -3.37
C CYS A 88 6.39 -7.56 -3.86
N ALA A 89 6.12 -7.81 -5.15
CA ALA A 89 4.75 -7.77 -5.66
C ALA A 89 3.87 -8.80 -4.94
N GLY A 90 2.62 -8.42 -4.66
CA GLY A 90 1.64 -9.31 -4.05
C GLY A 90 0.39 -8.60 -3.58
N GLU A 91 -0.32 -9.25 -2.69
CA GLU A 91 -1.57 -8.79 -2.13
C GLU A 91 -1.33 -7.51 -1.30
N ARG A 92 -2.13 -6.48 -1.58
CA ARG A 92 -2.22 -5.21 -0.80
C ARG A 92 -3.63 -4.90 -0.35
N LEU A 93 -4.57 -5.67 -0.84
CA LEU A 93 -5.99 -5.62 -0.53
C LEU A 93 -6.48 -7.05 -0.66
N CYS A 94 -6.95 -7.61 0.44
CA CYS A 94 -7.59 -8.91 0.46
C CYS A 94 -9.10 -8.66 0.56
N ILE A 95 -9.88 -9.23 -0.35
CA ILE A 95 -11.34 -9.22 -0.32
C ILE A 95 -11.81 -10.67 -0.42
N LYS A 96 -12.86 -11.06 0.31
CA LYS A 96 -13.53 -12.35 0.10
C LYS A 96 -14.01 -12.45 -1.35
N ALA A 97 -13.81 -13.61 -1.98
CA ALA A 97 -14.13 -13.85 -3.38
C ALA A 97 -15.57 -13.42 -3.74
N ASP A 98 -16.54 -13.83 -2.92
CA ASP A 98 -17.97 -13.54 -3.12
C ASP A 98 -18.33 -12.04 -3.09
N TYR A 99 -17.42 -11.18 -2.64
CA TYR A 99 -17.63 -9.74 -2.50
C TYR A 99 -16.64 -8.90 -3.32
N CYS A 100 -15.75 -9.53 -4.10
CA CYS A 100 -14.63 -8.85 -4.74
C CYS A 100 -15.10 -7.76 -5.71
N ASP A 101 -16.00 -8.11 -6.65
CA ASP A 101 -16.44 -7.21 -7.72
C ASP A 101 -17.21 -6.00 -7.18
N ASP A 102 -18.02 -6.20 -6.13
CA ASP A 102 -18.83 -5.15 -5.51
C ASP A 102 -17.99 -4.24 -4.61
N LEU A 103 -17.09 -4.81 -3.80
CA LEU A 103 -16.37 -4.03 -2.79
C LEU A 103 -15.13 -3.34 -3.33
N LEU A 104 -14.46 -3.89 -4.35
CA LEU A 104 -13.22 -3.32 -4.87
C LEU A 104 -13.36 -1.83 -5.25
N PRO A 105 -14.30 -1.40 -6.12
CA PRO A 105 -14.44 0.00 -6.48
C PRO A 105 -14.80 0.89 -5.27
N VAL A 106 -15.62 0.37 -4.35
CA VAL A 106 -16.02 1.09 -3.13
C VAL A 106 -14.81 1.32 -2.23
N ILE A 107 -14.00 0.30 -1.99
CA ILE A 107 -12.80 0.38 -1.13
C ILE A 107 -11.83 1.42 -1.68
N LEU A 108 -11.53 1.38 -2.98
CA LEU A 108 -10.62 2.33 -3.61
C LEU A 108 -11.10 3.77 -3.45
N GLN A 109 -12.39 4.01 -3.67
CA GLN A 109 -12.99 5.33 -3.47
C GLN A 109 -12.94 5.77 -2.01
N GLN A 110 -13.16 4.86 -1.07
CA GLN A 110 -13.07 5.16 0.36
C GLN A 110 -11.65 5.50 0.80
N VAL A 111 -10.62 4.85 0.26
CA VAL A 111 -9.22 5.22 0.55
C VAL A 111 -8.92 6.64 0.06
N VAL A 112 -9.41 7.01 -1.12
CA VAL A 112 -9.30 8.39 -1.64
C VAL A 112 -10.04 9.39 -0.74
N ASN A 113 -11.24 9.06 -0.28
CA ASN A 113 -12.01 9.91 0.63
C ASN A 113 -11.34 10.04 2.01
N LEU A 114 -10.76 8.95 2.50
CA LEU A 114 -9.99 8.93 3.74
C LEU A 114 -8.78 9.86 3.63
N ALA A 115 -8.00 9.79 2.55
CA ALA A 115 -6.89 10.72 2.31
C ALA A 115 -7.36 12.19 2.39
N LYS A 116 -8.48 12.52 1.73
CA LYS A 116 -9.07 13.88 1.81
C LYS A 116 -9.47 14.28 3.22
N SER A 117 -10.13 13.39 3.97
CA SER A 117 -10.53 13.66 5.37
C SER A 117 -9.34 13.90 6.31
N LEU A 118 -8.19 13.32 5.99
CA LEU A 118 -6.94 13.49 6.72
C LEU A 118 -6.09 14.67 6.21
N ASN A 119 -6.60 15.47 5.25
CA ASN A 119 -5.86 16.52 4.55
C ASN A 119 -4.57 16.02 3.87
N ILE A 120 -4.56 14.75 3.43
CA ILE A 120 -3.46 14.12 2.71
C ILE A 120 -3.70 14.24 1.21
N LEU A 121 -2.71 14.77 0.48
CA LEU A 121 -2.84 15.10 -0.94
C LEU A 121 -2.61 13.93 -1.89
N SER A 122 -2.06 12.81 -1.41
CA SER A 122 -1.74 11.67 -2.27
C SER A 122 -1.90 10.33 -1.56
N TRP A 123 -2.30 9.32 -2.33
CA TRP A 123 -2.29 7.92 -1.92
C TRP A 123 -1.53 7.09 -2.93
N HIS A 124 -0.66 6.21 -2.43
CA HIS A 124 0.21 5.36 -3.23
C HIS A 124 -0.06 3.89 -2.92
N LEU A 125 -0.33 3.10 -3.96
CA LEU A 125 -0.42 1.64 -3.89
C LEU A 125 0.86 1.04 -4.45
N LEU A 126 1.68 0.42 -3.59
CA LEU A 126 3.02 -0.04 -3.95
C LEU A 126 3.11 -1.56 -4.06
N PHE A 127 3.75 -2.01 -5.15
CA PHE A 127 3.92 -3.42 -5.50
C PHE A 127 2.62 -4.25 -5.44
N PRO A 128 1.49 -3.76 -6.00
CA PRO A 128 0.29 -4.57 -6.07
C PRO A 128 0.46 -5.74 -7.05
N LYS A 129 -0.31 -6.81 -6.83
CA LYS A 129 -0.51 -7.88 -7.82
C LYS A 129 -1.08 -7.31 -9.14
N SER A 130 -0.77 -7.96 -10.26
CA SER A 130 -1.10 -7.52 -11.62
C SER A 130 -2.55 -7.07 -11.79
N ASP A 131 -3.48 -7.80 -11.19
CA ASP A 131 -4.92 -7.62 -11.41
C ASP A 131 -5.43 -6.33 -10.74
N LEU A 132 -4.80 -5.93 -9.63
CA LEU A 132 -5.07 -4.65 -8.97
C LEU A 132 -4.35 -3.49 -9.69
N SER A 133 -3.20 -3.77 -10.31
CA SER A 133 -2.42 -2.77 -11.07
C SER A 133 -3.06 -2.40 -12.41
N SER A 134 -3.87 -3.29 -12.99
CA SER A 134 -4.54 -3.13 -14.28
C SER A 134 -5.94 -2.53 -14.18
N LEU A 135 -6.36 -2.15 -12.98
CA LEU A 135 -7.63 -1.45 -12.77
C LEU A 135 -7.67 -0.19 -13.64
N LYS A 136 -8.67 -0.14 -14.52
CA LYS A 136 -8.83 0.92 -15.53
C LYS A 136 -8.84 2.29 -14.86
N GLN A 137 -8.27 3.27 -15.56
CA GLN A 137 -8.09 4.70 -15.19
C GLN A 137 -9.36 5.44 -14.69
N ASN A 138 -10.53 4.81 -14.70
CA ASN A 138 -11.82 5.39 -14.35
C ASN A 138 -12.00 5.67 -12.84
N SER A 139 -11.05 5.30 -11.99
CA SER A 139 -11.05 5.58 -10.54
C SER A 139 -10.25 6.83 -10.15
N GLY A 140 -9.66 7.54 -11.11
CA GLY A 140 -8.73 8.65 -10.83
C GLY A 140 -7.37 8.19 -10.27
N ILE A 141 -7.11 6.87 -10.28
CA ILE A 141 -5.81 6.29 -9.90
C ILE A 141 -4.93 6.23 -11.16
N MET A 142 -3.71 6.74 -11.04
CA MET A 142 -2.72 6.70 -12.12
C MET A 142 -1.73 5.58 -11.90
N GLN A 143 -1.53 4.75 -12.93
CA GLN A 143 -0.49 3.73 -12.91
C GLN A 143 0.87 4.37 -13.20
N ARG A 144 1.86 4.08 -12.35
CA ARG A 144 3.26 4.42 -12.56
C ARG A 144 4.07 3.14 -12.76
N SER A 145 4.72 3.04 -13.92
CA SER A 145 5.66 1.95 -14.19
C SER A 145 7.04 2.29 -13.63
N GLY A 146 7.64 1.33 -12.93
CA GLY A 146 9.04 1.39 -12.48
C GLY A 146 9.85 0.27 -13.13
N MET A 147 11.17 0.48 -13.29
CA MET A 147 12.07 -0.56 -13.78
C MET A 147 12.77 -1.23 -12.61
N GLN A 148 12.83 -2.56 -12.63
CA GLN A 148 13.56 -3.35 -11.65
C GLN A 148 14.64 -4.15 -12.36
N TYR A 149 15.78 -4.31 -11.71
CA TYR A 149 16.86 -5.17 -12.17
C TYR A 149 16.89 -6.41 -11.28
N HIS A 150 16.64 -7.57 -11.86
CA HIS A 150 16.68 -8.84 -11.15
C HIS A 150 17.94 -9.58 -11.58
N TRP A 151 18.74 -10.00 -10.60
CA TRP A 151 19.82 -10.93 -10.88
C TRP A 151 19.25 -12.34 -10.93
N LEU A 152 19.41 -12.99 -12.08
CA LEU A 152 19.03 -14.38 -12.27
C LEU A 152 20.29 -15.23 -12.17
N ASN A 153 20.36 -16.10 -11.15
CA ASN A 153 21.45 -17.04 -11.04
C ASN A 153 21.41 -18.01 -12.24
N LYS A 154 22.44 -18.02 -13.08
CA LYS A 154 22.59 -18.98 -14.17
C LYS A 154 23.24 -20.28 -13.70
N ASN A 155 22.81 -20.79 -12.55
CA ASN A 155 23.39 -21.96 -11.87
C ASN A 155 24.89 -21.83 -11.57
N TYR A 156 25.38 -20.61 -11.28
CA TYR A 156 26.72 -20.40 -10.75
C TYR A 156 26.83 -21.09 -9.39
N GLN A 157 27.85 -21.94 -9.24
CA GLN A 157 28.09 -22.73 -8.03
C GLN A 157 28.95 -21.98 -7.00
N SER A 158 29.57 -20.87 -7.42
CA SER A 158 30.39 -19.94 -6.64
C SER A 158 30.61 -18.67 -7.43
#